data_AF-A0AA39FSA1-F1
#
_entry.id   AF-A0AA39FSA1-F1
#
_cell.length_a   1.000
_cell.length_b   1.000
_cell.length_c   1.000
_cell.angle_alpha   90.00
_cell.angle_beta   90.00
_cell.angle_gamma   90.00
#
_symmetry.space_group_name_H-M   'P 1'
#
loop_
_entity.id
_entity.type
_entity.pdbx_description
1 polymer ?
#
loop_
_entity_poly.entity_id
_entity_poly.type
_entity_poly.pdbx_seq_one_letter_code
_entity_poly.pdbx_strand_id
1 'polypeptide(L)'
;MEVVELPEETPVNRSSFTVNDLDIEILPLIYEIIRSVEKDPYDTTQKVKESQDTSQKILELQKKLDSARSQIKRLPGIEYSKEEQLEKLETLRKQLRLKRELLFKYRNMSHNEKLIAKMADSRPIRRAAQFVVYILTRGNPGNKLPGNREEFITQIKNIANKYANDMKKKLENTKK
;
A
#
# COMPACT_ATOMS: atom_id res chain seq x y z
N MET A 1 -23.02 -0.55 17.98
CA MET A 1 -22.12 -0.89 16.87
C MET A 1 -21.06 0.18 16.84
N GLU A 2 -19.90 -0.08 17.43
CA GLU A 2 -18.76 0.83 17.32
C GLU A 2 -18.30 0.84 15.86
N VAL A 3 -18.25 2.04 15.30
CA VAL A 3 -17.71 2.30 13.98
C VAL A 3 -16.21 2.14 14.11
N VAL A 4 -15.69 0.97 13.74
CA VAL A 4 -14.25 0.76 13.59
C VAL A 4 -13.83 1.54 12.36
N GLU A 5 -13.39 2.78 12.57
CA GLU A 5 -12.70 3.56 11.54
C GLU A 5 -11.45 2.79 11.12
N LEU A 6 -11.48 2.30 9.88
CA LEU A 6 -10.32 1.69 9.24
C LEU A 6 -9.34 2.81 8.89
N PRO A 7 -8.10 2.80 9.40
CA PRO A 7 -7.11 3.78 8.98
C PRO A 7 -6.85 3.62 7.48
N GLU A 8 -6.89 4.74 6.75
CA GLU A 8 -6.61 4.81 5.32
C GLU A 8 -5.33 4.03 4.98
N GLU A 9 -5.45 2.98 4.18
CA GLU A 9 -4.30 2.27 3.63
C GLU A 9 -3.59 3.19 2.63
N THR A 10 -2.47 3.76 3.04
CA THR A 10 -1.55 4.41 2.11
C THR A 10 -1.04 3.39 1.10
N PRO A 11 -0.97 3.74 -0.20
CA PRO A 11 -0.57 2.81 -1.24
C PRO A 11 0.87 2.38 -1.03
N VAL A 12 1.07 1.08 -0.79
CA VAL A 12 2.38 0.46 -0.61
C VAL A 12 3.13 0.52 -1.95
N ASN A 13 3.96 1.55 -2.10
CA ASN A 13 4.88 1.70 -3.22
C ASN A 13 5.95 0.59 -3.10
N ARG A 14 5.96 -0.35 -4.05
CA ARG A 14 6.74 -1.59 -3.98
C ARG A 14 8.25 -1.42 -4.15
N SER A 15 8.74 -0.19 -4.36
CA SER A 15 10.16 0.17 -4.41
C SER A 15 10.57 0.96 -3.16
N SER A 16 10.37 0.37 -1.97
CA SER A 16 10.84 1.01 -0.74
C SER A 16 12.34 0.80 -0.59
N PHE A 17 13.10 1.88 -0.46
CA PHE A 17 14.51 1.84 -0.07
C PHE A 17 14.67 1.04 1.23
N THR A 18 15.55 0.04 1.23
CA THR A 18 15.75 -0.91 2.34
C THR A 18 17.15 -0.81 2.94
N VAL A 19 17.35 -1.47 4.08
CA VAL A 19 18.64 -1.51 4.78
C VAL A 19 19.76 -2.09 3.91
N ASN A 20 19.43 -3.01 2.99
CA ASN A 20 20.41 -3.62 2.09
C ASN A 20 20.91 -2.65 1.00
N ASP A 21 20.19 -1.56 0.76
CA ASP A 21 20.53 -0.54 -0.23
C ASP A 21 21.45 0.55 0.35
N LEU A 22 21.83 0.41 1.62
CA LEU A 22 22.70 1.36 2.31
C LEU A 22 24.17 1.12 1.96
N ASP A 23 24.84 2.16 1.48
CA ASP A 23 26.28 2.17 1.27
C ASP A 23 27.00 2.75 2.50
N ILE A 24 27.35 1.89 3.46
CA ILE A 24 27.97 2.26 4.76
C ILE A 24 29.28 1.49 4.99
N GLU A 25 30.01 1.15 3.92
CA GLU A 25 31.32 0.52 4.07
C GLU A 25 32.40 1.57 4.42
N ILE A 26 32.60 1.77 5.73
CA ILE A 26 33.58 2.73 6.29
C ILE A 26 34.75 2.07 7.01
N LEU A 27 34.64 0.79 7.39
CA LEU A 27 35.66 0.10 8.20
C LEU A 27 37.03 -0.01 7.51
N PRO A 28 37.13 -0.34 6.19
CA PRO A 28 38.41 -0.35 5.50
C PRO A 28 39.11 1.01 5.55
N LEU A 29 38.34 2.09 5.38
CA LEU A 29 38.86 3.46 5.40
C LEU A 29 39.33 3.87 6.80
N ILE A 30 38.59 3.52 7.86
CA ILE A 30 39.01 3.75 9.25
C ILE A 30 40.31 3.00 9.55
N TYR A 31 40.40 1.72 9.15
CA TYR A 31 41.61 0.93 9.33
C TYR A 31 42.81 1.56 8.64
N GLU A 32 42.63 2.05 7.41
CA GLU A 32 43.69 2.73 6.67
C GLU A 32 44.16 4.03 7.33
N ILE A 33 43.25 4.81 7.93
CA ILE A 33 43.57 6.03 8.66
C ILE A 33 44.36 5.70 9.93
N ILE A 34 43.90 4.72 10.72
CA ILE A 34 44.61 4.29 11.93
C ILE A 34 46.03 3.85 11.57
N ARG A 35 46.15 3.02 10.53
CA ARG A 35 47.45 2.51 10.05
C ARG A 35 48.37 3.61 9.52
N SER A 36 47.83 4.67 8.91
CA SER A 36 48.64 5.78 8.41
C SER A 36 49.10 6.72 9.53
N VAL A 37 48.33 6.85 10.61
CA VAL A 37 48.70 7.63 11.80
C VAL A 37 49.72 6.89 12.67
N GLU A 38 49.62 5.57 12.77
CA GLU A 38 50.56 4.73 13.53
C GLU A 38 51.91 4.52 12.83
N LYS A 39 52.04 4.94 11.57
CA LYS A 39 53.26 4.75 10.79
C LYS A 39 54.31 5.81 11.17
N ASP A 40 55.48 5.37 11.61
CA ASP A 40 56.61 6.27 11.89
C ASP A 40 57.24 6.78 10.57
N PRO A 41 57.26 8.11 10.33
CA PRO A 41 57.86 8.67 9.13
C PRO A 41 59.39 8.66 9.22
N TYR A 42 60.06 8.15 8.17
CA TYR A 42 61.53 8.05 8.11
C TYR A 42 62.22 9.37 7.72
N ASP A 43 61.52 10.29 7.04
CA ASP A 43 62.02 11.63 6.66
C ASP A 43 60.89 12.67 6.58
N THR A 44 61.24 13.95 6.71
CA THR A 44 60.33 15.12 6.69
C THR A 44 59.47 15.17 5.43
N THR A 45 60.03 14.81 4.27
CA THR A 45 59.30 14.78 2.99
C THR A 45 58.20 13.71 2.99
N GLN A 46 58.47 12.54 3.58
CA GLN A 46 57.47 11.48 3.75
C GLN A 46 56.40 11.88 4.75
N LYS A 47 56.78 12.50 5.87
CA LYS A 47 55.84 12.99 6.88
C LYS A 47 54.80 13.95 6.31
N VAL A 48 55.21 14.89 5.46
CA VAL A 48 54.28 15.85 4.82
C VAL A 48 53.32 15.14 3.88
N LYS A 49 53.83 14.20 3.06
CA LYS A 49 53.00 13.44 2.12
C LYS A 49 52.01 12.52 2.84
N GLU A 50 52.45 11.76 3.83
CA GLU A 50 51.61 10.85 4.61
C GLU A 50 50.56 11.61 5.44
N SER A 51 50.93 12.79 5.97
CA SER A 51 49.97 13.68 6.63
C SER A 51 48.90 14.16 5.65
N GLN A 52 49.28 14.56 4.42
CA GLN A 52 48.34 15.01 3.40
C GLN A 52 47.40 13.88 2.96
N ASP A 53 47.93 12.68 2.70
CA ASP A 53 47.13 11.50 2.33
C ASP A 53 46.17 11.10 3.46
N THR A 54 46.62 11.14 4.71
CA THR A 54 45.77 10.88 5.88
C THR A 54 44.65 11.91 5.99
N SER A 55 44.94 13.21 5.79
CA SER A 55 43.91 14.26 5.77
C SER A 55 42.88 14.04 4.66
N GLN A 56 43.29 13.56 3.48
CA GLN A 56 42.36 13.22 2.41
C GLN A 56 41.44 12.06 2.79
N LYS A 57 41.96 10.99 3.40
CA LYS A 57 41.16 9.85 3.88
C LYS A 57 40.16 10.25 4.96
N ILE A 58 40.55 11.16 5.87
CA ILE A 58 39.64 11.71 6.88
C ILE A 58 38.48 12.48 6.21
N LEU A 59 38.77 13.27 5.17
CA LEU A 59 37.74 13.98 4.43
C LEU A 59 36.80 13.03 3.68
N GLU A 60 37.34 11.94 3.12
CA GLU A 60 36.53 10.89 2.50
C GLU A 60 35.62 10.21 3.53
N LEU A 61 36.12 9.91 4.72
CA LEU A 61 35.34 9.31 5.80
C LEU A 61 34.19 10.24 6.22
N GLN A 62 34.46 11.54 6.35
CA GLN A 62 33.44 12.53 6.64
C GLN A 62 32.34 12.53 5.57
N LYS A 63 32.71 12.54 4.28
CA LYS A 63 31.74 12.46 3.18
C LYS A 63 30.91 11.18 3.21
N LYS A 64 31.53 10.03 3.49
CA LYS A 64 30.82 8.75 3.63
C LYS A 64 29.84 8.76 4.79
N LEU A 65 30.21 9.34 5.94
CA LEU A 65 29.32 9.48 7.10
C LEU A 65 28.13 10.40 6.80
N ASP A 66 28.34 11.52 6.12
CA ASP A 66 27.27 12.44 5.73
C ASP A 66 26.31 11.80 4.70
N SER A 67 26.87 11.05 3.75
CA SER A 67 26.08 10.23 2.81
C SER A 67 25.25 9.17 3.54
N ALA A 68 25.88 8.39 4.42
CA ALA A 68 25.20 7.37 5.22
C ALA A 68 24.07 7.96 6.07
N ARG A 69 24.30 9.09 6.74
CA ARG A 69 23.26 9.82 7.49
C ARG A 69 22.09 10.25 6.59
N SER A 70 22.39 10.70 5.38
CA SER A 70 21.36 11.09 4.39
C SER A 70 20.57 9.90 3.88
N GLN A 71 21.23 8.74 3.68
CA GLN A 71 20.57 7.49 3.29
C GLN A 71 19.70 6.93 4.41
N ILE A 72 20.18 6.93 5.66
CA ILE A 72 19.41 6.49 6.83
C ILE A 72 18.11 7.29 6.96
N LYS A 73 18.15 8.61 6.71
CA LYS A 73 16.95 9.47 6.73
C LYS A 73 15.89 9.10 5.69
N ARG A 74 16.25 8.34 4.65
CA ARG A 74 15.32 7.87 3.61
C ARG A 74 14.69 6.53 3.95
N LEU A 75 15.16 5.85 5.00
CA LEU A 75 14.62 4.56 5.39
C LEU A 75 13.19 4.74 5.91
N PRO A 76 12.23 3.92 5.44
CA PRO A 76 10.88 3.97 5.93
C PRO A 76 10.84 3.53 7.40
N GLY A 77 10.01 4.21 8.18
CA GLY A 77 9.71 3.81 9.56
C GLY A 77 10.64 4.36 10.64
N ILE A 78 11.70 5.10 10.26
CA ILE A 78 12.62 5.75 11.23
C ILE A 78 11.93 6.83 12.09
N GLU A 79 10.76 7.29 11.68
CA GLU A 79 9.97 8.30 12.39
C GLU A 79 9.21 7.72 13.59
N TYR A 80 9.05 6.40 13.65
CA TYR A 80 8.32 5.72 14.70
C TYR A 80 9.26 5.25 15.80
N SER A 81 8.77 5.30 17.04
CA SER A 81 9.41 4.58 18.15
C SER A 81 9.35 3.07 17.92
N LYS A 82 10.21 2.33 18.62
CA LYS A 82 10.22 0.87 18.54
C LYS A 82 8.85 0.28 18.92
N GLU A 83 8.24 0.85 19.96
CA GLU A 83 6.94 0.44 20.48
C GLU A 83 5.83 0.67 19.43
N GLU A 84 5.82 1.84 18.80
CA GLU A 84 4.88 2.17 17.72
C GLU A 84 5.05 1.25 16.49
N GLN A 85 6.29 0.93 16.11
CA GLN A 85 6.55 -0.01 15.02
C GLN A 85 5.98 -1.40 15.32
N LEU A 86 6.13 -1.87 16.56
CA LEU A 86 5.62 -3.18 16.98
C LEU A 86 4.08 -3.20 17.03
N GLU A 87 3.45 -2.16 17.55
CA GLU A 87 1.99 -2.03 17.59
C GLU A 87 1.39 -2.00 16.18
N LYS A 88 1.99 -1.22 15.26
CA LYS A 88 1.57 -1.15 13.87
C LYS A 88 1.71 -2.51 13.17
N LEU A 89 2.78 -3.23 13.44
CA LEU A 89 3.02 -4.58 12.93
C LEU A 89 1.98 -5.58 13.47
N GLU A 90 1.64 -5.52 14.76
CA GLU A 90 0.58 -6.36 15.33
C GLU A 90 -0.78 -6.08 14.69
N THR A 91 -1.10 -4.80 14.49
CA THR A 91 -2.32 -4.34 13.83
C THR A 91 -2.40 -4.88 12.39
N LEU A 92 -1.32 -4.77 11.63
CA LEU A 92 -1.23 -5.30 10.27
C LEU A 92 -1.39 -6.82 10.23
N ARG A 93 -0.80 -7.55 11.18
CA ARG A 93 -1.00 -9.01 11.31
C ARG A 93 -2.46 -9.36 11.58
N LYS A 94 -3.13 -8.62 12.47
CA LYS A 94 -4.55 -8.79 12.78
C LYS A 94 -5.43 -8.51 11.56
N GLN A 95 -5.19 -7.40 10.86
CA GLN A 95 -5.90 -7.07 9.63
C GLN A 95 -5.74 -8.14 8.56
N LEU A 96 -4.52 -8.61 8.33
CA LEU A 96 -4.24 -9.66 7.35
C LEU A 96 -4.95 -10.97 7.71
N ARG A 97 -4.96 -11.35 8.98
CA ARG A 97 -5.73 -12.52 9.46
C ARG A 97 -7.22 -12.36 9.17
N LEU A 98 -7.82 -11.23 9.54
CA LEU A 98 -9.24 -10.97 9.32
C LEU A 98 -9.60 -10.95 7.83
N LYS A 99 -8.78 -10.31 6.99
CA LYS A 99 -8.95 -10.30 5.53
C LYS A 99 -8.89 -11.73 4.95
N ARG A 100 -7.94 -12.56 5.42
CA ARG A 100 -7.86 -13.97 5.00
C ARG A 100 -9.08 -14.78 5.44
N GLU A 101 -9.52 -14.64 6.69
CA GLU A 101 -10.72 -15.30 7.19
C GLU A 101 -11.97 -14.90 6.39
N LEU A 102 -12.09 -13.63 6.04
CA LEU A 102 -13.19 -13.12 5.21
C LEU A 102 -13.17 -13.72 3.80
N LEU A 103 -12.00 -13.72 3.14
CA LEU A 103 -11.84 -14.35 1.82
C LEU A 103 -12.16 -15.85 1.88
N PHE A 104 -11.73 -16.53 2.95
CA PHE A 104 -12.03 -17.94 3.16
C PHE A 104 -13.54 -18.18 3.34
N LYS A 105 -14.24 -17.34 4.11
CA LYS A 105 -15.71 -17.39 4.23
C LYS A 105 -16.41 -17.19 2.89
N TYR A 106 -15.99 -16.20 2.10
CA TYR A 106 -16.57 -15.98 0.77
C TYR A 106 -16.31 -17.16 -0.17
N ARG A 107 -15.11 -17.73 -0.14
CA ARG A 107 -14.79 -18.93 -0.91
C ARG A 107 -15.68 -20.10 -0.50
N ASN A 108 -15.83 -20.37 0.79
CA ASN A 108 -16.63 -21.51 1.23
C ASN A 108 -18.13 -21.29 1.02
N MET A 109 -18.61 -20.05 1.11
CA MET A 109 -19.99 -19.70 0.80
C MET A 109 -20.27 -19.87 -0.70
N SER A 110 -19.33 -19.54 -1.59
CA SER A 110 -19.49 -19.76 -3.03
C SER A 110 -19.43 -21.23 -3.44
N HIS A 111 -18.74 -22.07 -2.67
CA HIS A 111 -18.66 -23.52 -2.92
C HIS A 111 -19.82 -24.30 -2.29
N ASN A 112 -20.55 -23.71 -1.34
CA ASN A 112 -21.67 -24.37 -0.68
C ASN A 112 -22.98 -24.08 -1.41
N GLU A 113 -23.20 -24.78 -2.53
CA GLU A 113 -24.42 -24.67 -3.36
C GLU A 113 -25.72 -24.75 -2.54
N LYS A 114 -25.76 -25.61 -1.51
CA LYS A 114 -26.92 -25.76 -0.63
C LYS A 114 -27.22 -24.48 0.17
N LEU A 115 -26.19 -23.78 0.63
CA LEU A 115 -26.35 -22.50 1.32
C LEU A 115 -26.74 -21.40 0.34
N ILE A 116 -26.15 -21.36 -0.85
CA ILE A 116 -26.52 -20.40 -1.90
C ILE A 116 -27.99 -20.57 -2.28
N ALA A 117 -28.45 -21.81 -2.51
CA ALA A 117 -29.84 -22.11 -2.78
C ALA A 117 -30.77 -21.65 -1.64
N LYS A 118 -30.41 -21.99 -0.39
CA LYS A 118 -31.16 -21.56 0.80
C LYS A 118 -31.22 -20.03 0.97
N MET A 119 -30.14 -19.33 0.59
CA MET A 119 -30.07 -17.88 0.60
C MET A 119 -30.88 -17.27 -0.54
N ALA A 120 -30.84 -17.85 -1.74
CA ALA A 120 -31.67 -17.42 -2.88
C ALA A 120 -33.17 -17.53 -2.55
N ASP A 121 -33.56 -18.56 -1.80
CA ASP A 121 -34.94 -18.76 -1.34
C ASP A 121 -35.33 -17.82 -0.18
N SER A 122 -34.37 -17.15 0.46
CA SER A 122 -34.63 -16.26 1.58
C SER A 122 -35.44 -15.03 1.18
N ARG A 123 -36.32 -14.57 2.08
CA ARG A 123 -37.15 -13.37 1.87
C ARG A 123 -36.37 -12.11 1.46
N PRO A 124 -35.24 -11.73 2.11
CA PRO A 124 -34.53 -10.51 1.73
C PRO A 124 -33.93 -10.59 0.32
N ILE A 125 -33.33 -11.72 -0.06
CA ILE A 125 -32.76 -11.89 -1.40
C ILE A 125 -33.86 -11.95 -2.46
N ARG A 126 -34.98 -12.62 -2.18
CA ARG A 126 -36.14 -12.62 -3.07
C ARG A 126 -36.70 -11.22 -3.30
N ARG A 127 -36.82 -10.40 -2.25
CA ARG A 127 -37.28 -9.01 -2.36
C ARG A 127 -36.30 -8.15 -3.16
N ALA A 128 -35.00 -8.32 -2.93
CA ALA A 128 -33.97 -7.63 -3.71
C ALA A 128 -34.01 -8.04 -5.19
N ALA A 129 -34.14 -9.33 -5.49
CA ALA A 129 -34.28 -9.84 -6.84
C ALA A 129 -35.55 -9.29 -7.53
N GLN A 130 -36.69 -9.29 -6.84
CA GLN A 130 -37.95 -8.69 -7.33
C GLN A 130 -37.78 -7.20 -7.64
N PHE A 131 -37.07 -6.46 -6.79
CA PHE A 131 -36.81 -5.04 -7.00
C PHE A 131 -35.90 -4.80 -8.22
N VAL A 132 -34.84 -5.60 -8.37
CA VAL A 132 -33.96 -5.54 -9.55
C VAL A 132 -34.73 -5.86 -10.83
N VAL A 133 -35.55 -6.92 -10.82
CA VAL A 133 -36.42 -7.28 -11.95
C VAL A 133 -37.38 -6.13 -12.27
N TYR A 134 -38.00 -5.53 -11.27
CA TYR A 134 -38.88 -4.38 -11.43
C TYR A 134 -38.16 -3.18 -12.07
N ILE A 135 -36.92 -2.89 -11.66
CA ILE A 135 -36.13 -1.83 -12.29
C ILE A 135 -35.85 -2.14 -13.76
N LEU A 136 -35.44 -3.37 -14.05
CA LEU A 136 -35.11 -3.81 -15.41
C LEU A 136 -36.32 -3.76 -16.35
N THR A 137 -37.49 -4.17 -15.88
CA THR A 137 -38.72 -4.18 -16.69
C THR A 137 -39.38 -2.80 -16.78
N ARG A 138 -39.29 -1.99 -15.73
CA ARG A 138 -39.85 -0.62 -15.71
C ARG A 138 -39.07 0.36 -16.57
N GLY A 139 -37.77 0.15 -16.74
CA GLY A 139 -36.90 1.02 -17.53
C GLY A 139 -37.19 1.01 -19.03
N ASN A 140 -37.83 -0.04 -19.55
CA ASN A 140 -38.22 -0.15 -20.96
C ASN A 140 -39.25 -1.30 -21.17
N PRO A 141 -40.54 -1.02 -21.48
CA PRO A 141 -41.61 -2.04 -21.52
C PRO A 141 -41.52 -3.06 -22.66
N GLY A 142 -40.44 -3.06 -23.46
CA GLY A 142 -40.17 -4.02 -24.54
C GLY A 142 -38.89 -4.86 -24.36
N ASN A 143 -38.12 -4.66 -23.31
CA ASN A 143 -36.89 -5.42 -23.10
C ASN A 143 -37.19 -6.76 -22.42
N LYS A 144 -36.79 -7.85 -23.08
CA LYS A 144 -36.76 -9.19 -22.48
C LYS A 144 -35.74 -9.20 -21.33
N LEU A 145 -36.02 -10.00 -20.30
CA LEU A 145 -35.06 -10.26 -19.23
C LEU A 145 -33.72 -10.72 -19.85
N PRO A 146 -32.58 -10.24 -19.33
CA PRO A 146 -31.27 -10.61 -19.86
C PRO A 146 -31.08 -12.12 -19.72
N GLY A 147 -30.72 -12.79 -20.82
CA GLY A 147 -30.51 -14.23 -20.84
C GLY A 147 -29.14 -14.63 -20.32
N ASN A 148 -28.18 -13.69 -20.38
CA ASN A 148 -26.79 -13.91 -19.98
C ASN A 148 -26.31 -12.88 -18.95
N ARG A 149 -25.29 -13.27 -18.17
CA ARG A 149 -24.67 -12.41 -17.15
C ARG A 149 -24.14 -11.09 -17.72
N GLU A 150 -23.47 -11.14 -18.87
CA GLU A 150 -22.87 -9.96 -19.50
C GLU A 150 -23.93 -8.96 -19.99
N GLU A 151 -25.05 -9.47 -20.52
CA GLU A 151 -26.21 -8.65 -20.90
C GLU A 151 -26.83 -7.97 -19.67
N PHE A 152 -26.98 -8.71 -18.56
CA PHE A 152 -27.49 -8.17 -17.30
C PHE A 152 -26.60 -7.02 -16.78
N ILE A 153 -25.28 -7.24 -16.72
CA ILE A 153 -24.32 -6.23 -16.26
C ILE A 153 -24.41 -4.98 -17.13
N THR A 154 -24.49 -5.15 -18.45
CA THR A 154 -24.58 -4.04 -19.40
C THR A 154 -25.87 -3.25 -19.24
N GLN A 155 -27.02 -3.93 -19.08
CA GLN A 155 -28.31 -3.27 -18.85
C GLN A 155 -28.32 -2.47 -17.53
N ILE A 156 -27.80 -3.04 -16.45
CA ILE A 156 -27.70 -2.34 -15.15
C ILE A 156 -26.81 -1.12 -15.24
N LYS A 157 -25.65 -1.21 -15.90
CA LYS A 157 -24.76 -0.06 -16.13
C LYS A 157 -25.47 1.06 -16.90
N ASN A 158 -26.22 0.71 -17.94
CA ASN A 158 -26.96 1.68 -18.74
C ASN A 158 -28.05 2.40 -17.91
N ILE A 159 -28.76 1.67 -17.05
CA ILE A 159 -29.77 2.25 -16.15
C ILE A 159 -29.11 3.19 -15.13
N ALA A 160 -28.00 2.77 -14.51
CA ALA A 160 -27.27 3.59 -13.55
C ALA A 160 -26.76 4.89 -14.18
N ASN A 161 -26.19 4.80 -15.39
CA ASN A 161 -25.72 5.96 -16.15
C ASN A 161 -26.88 6.91 -16.51
N LYS A 162 -28.03 6.38 -16.94
CA LYS A 162 -29.23 7.19 -17.22
C LYS A 162 -29.70 7.94 -15.98
N TYR A 163 -29.80 7.25 -14.84
CA TYR A 163 -30.21 7.86 -13.58
C TYR A 163 -29.22 8.93 -13.10
N ALA A 164 -27.91 8.68 -13.19
CA ALA A 164 -26.88 9.65 -12.83
C ALA A 164 -26.98 10.94 -13.68
N ASN A 165 -27.23 10.79 -14.98
CA ASN A 165 -27.42 11.91 -15.88
C ASN A 165 -28.71 12.69 -15.57
N ASP A 166 -29.82 12.01 -15.26
CA ASP A 166 -31.08 12.65 -14.88
C ASP A 166 -30.96 13.41 -13.55
N MET A 167 -30.23 12.86 -12.58
CA MET A 167 -29.93 13.53 -11.31
C MET A 167 -29.05 14.77 -11.51
N LYS A 168 -28.03 14.69 -12.36
CA LYS A 168 -27.16 15.83 -12.69
C LYS A 168 -27.96 16.96 -13.35
N LYS A 169 -28.82 16.64 -14.31
CA LYS A 169 -29.72 17.61 -14.96
C LYS A 169 -30.69 18.27 -13.98
N LYS A 170 -31.27 17.50 -13.05
CA LYS A 170 -32.14 18.06 -12.01
C LYS A 170 -31.40 19.03 -11.10
N LEU A 171 -30.16 18.70 -10.70
CA LEU A 171 -29.31 19.56 -9.88
C LEU A 171 -28.94 20.88 -10.60
N GLU A 172 -28.64 20.82 -11.90
CA GLU A 172 -28.33 21.99 -12.72
C GLU A 172 -29.57 22.90 -12.90
N ASN A 173 -30.76 22.30 -13.07
CA ASN A 173 -32.00 23.06 -13.22
C ASN A 173 -32.48 23.72 -11.91
N THR A 174 -32.16 23.15 -10.73
CA THR A 174 -32.50 23.76 -9.42
C THR A 174 -31.53 24.87 -8.98
N LYS A 175 -30.42 25.06 -9.69
CA LYS A 175 -29.43 26.13 -9.44
C LYS A 175 -29.65 27.37 -10.31
N LYS A 176 -30.69 27.39 -11.14
CA LYS A 176 -31.21 28.55 -11.88
C LYS A 176 -32.47 29.06 -11.19
#